data_AF-A0A1Q4DMU0-F1
#
_entry.id   AF-A0A1Q4DMU0-F1
#
_cell.length_a   1.000
_cell.length_b   1.000
_cell.length_c   1.000
_cell.angle_alpha   90.00
_cell.angle_beta   90.00
_cell.angle_gamma   90.00
#
_symmetry.space_group_name_H-M   'P 1'
#
loop_
_entity.id
_entity.type
_entity.pdbx_description
1 polymer ?
#
loop_
_entity_poly.entity_id
_entity_poly.type
_entity_poly.pdbx_seq_one_letter_code
_entity_poly.pdbx_strand_id
1 'polypeptide(L)'
;MLQTYADQEVRRLDMTHSQWAVLSRIERHEGLKQSEIADMLDLQPITLTRLLDRLCDNGLIERRPDPQDRRAWRLFLKPAARPLMERLDTLGREISGKVLDGISTDQIETMLRDLGAIRDNLRSLLTDRPSETSKRYG
;
A
#
# COMPACT_ATOMS: atom_id res chain seq x y z
N MET A 1 12.78 -11.22 -5.43
CA MET A 1 13.84 -11.34 -4.41
C MET A 1 13.53 -10.46 -3.19
N LEU A 2 13.45 -9.13 -3.31
CA LEU A 2 13.10 -8.25 -2.18
C LEU A 2 11.73 -8.57 -1.55
N GLN A 3 10.67 -8.69 -2.37
CA GLN A 3 9.33 -9.05 -1.88
C GLN A 3 9.33 -10.41 -1.17
N THR A 4 10.02 -11.40 -1.72
CA THR A 4 10.16 -12.74 -1.12
C THR A 4 10.86 -12.68 0.23
N TYR A 5 11.93 -11.89 0.36
CA TYR A 5 12.64 -11.70 1.61
C TYR A 5 11.76 -10.95 2.64
N ALA A 6 11.10 -9.86 2.23
CA ALA A 6 10.16 -9.15 3.09
C ALA A 6 9.00 -10.05 3.57
N ASP A 7 8.44 -10.88 2.69
CA ASP A 7 7.42 -11.87 3.06
C ASP A 7 7.93 -12.88 4.11
N GLN A 8 9.20 -13.32 4.02
CA GLN A 8 9.79 -14.23 5.01
C GLN A 8 9.97 -13.54 6.37
N GLU A 9 10.44 -12.31 6.37
CA GLU A 9 10.69 -11.55 7.59
C GLU A 9 9.37 -11.16 8.30
N VAL A 10 8.36 -10.72 7.54
CA VAL A 10 7.06 -10.28 8.09
C VAL A 10 6.23 -11.46 8.62
N ARG A 11 6.44 -12.67 8.09
CA ARG A 11 5.82 -13.90 8.62
C ARG A 11 6.18 -14.16 10.09
N ARG A 12 7.31 -13.65 10.59
CA ARG A 12 7.65 -13.72 12.03
C ARG A 12 6.69 -12.92 12.92
N LEU A 13 5.88 -12.05 12.32
CA LEU A 13 4.85 -11.25 12.97
C LEU A 13 3.44 -11.77 12.66
N ASP A 14 3.30 -13.02 12.22
CA ASP A 14 2.04 -13.64 11.76
C ASP A 14 1.32 -12.83 10.67
N MET A 15 2.09 -12.19 9.80
CA MET A 15 1.58 -11.29 8.78
C MET A 15 2.21 -11.54 7.40
N THR A 16 1.50 -11.11 6.36
CA THR A 16 1.98 -11.12 4.97
C THR A 16 2.45 -9.72 4.54
N HIS A 17 3.32 -9.63 3.53
CA HIS A 17 3.72 -8.34 2.97
C HIS A 17 2.52 -7.52 2.47
N SER A 18 1.51 -8.16 1.86
CA SER A 18 0.31 -7.46 1.39
C SER A 18 -0.51 -6.86 2.53
N GLN A 19 -0.64 -7.56 3.67
CA GLN A 19 -1.31 -7.00 4.85
C GLN A 19 -0.53 -5.82 5.43
N TRP A 20 0.79 -5.93 5.51
CA TRP A 20 1.65 -4.83 5.93
C TRP A 20 1.50 -3.61 5.00
N ALA A 21 1.56 -3.83 3.68
CA ALA A 21 1.40 -2.77 2.69
C ALA A 21 0.06 -2.03 2.85
N VAL A 22 -1.04 -2.76 3.08
CA VAL A 22 -2.36 -2.16 3.37
C VAL A 22 -2.33 -1.34 4.65
N LEU A 23 -1.86 -1.90 5.77
CA LEU A 23 -1.80 -1.21 7.06
C LEU A 23 -0.96 0.07 6.99
N SER A 24 0.22 0.01 6.36
CA SER A 24 1.10 1.16 6.17
C SER A 24 0.55 2.22 5.21
N ARG A 25 -0.45 1.91 4.38
CA ARG A 25 -1.17 2.92 3.60
C ARG A 25 -2.27 3.60 4.41
N ILE A 26 -3.02 2.83 5.20
CA ILE A 26 -4.05 3.36 6.10
C ILE A 26 -3.39 4.27 7.15
N GLU A 27 -2.27 3.86 7.74
CA GLU A 27 -1.53 4.66 8.74
C GLU A 27 -1.13 6.04 8.23
N ARG A 28 -0.62 6.10 6.99
CA ARG A 28 -0.15 7.36 6.39
C ARG A 28 -1.31 8.25 5.90
N HIS A 29 -2.46 7.64 5.62
CA HIS A 29 -3.61 8.31 5.02
C HIS A 29 -4.89 7.71 5.60
N GLU A 30 -5.26 8.13 6.80
CA GLU A 30 -6.52 7.69 7.39
C GLU A 30 -7.72 8.16 6.57
N GLY A 31 -8.74 7.32 6.50
CA GLY A 31 -9.98 7.63 5.80
C GLY A 31 -9.95 7.42 4.29
N LEU A 32 -8.90 6.80 3.74
CA LEU A 32 -8.89 6.34 2.35
C LEU A 32 -10.06 5.39 2.06
N LYS A 33 -10.63 5.51 0.87
CA LYS A 33 -11.58 4.56 0.33
C LYS A 33 -10.86 3.25 0.01
N GLN A 34 -11.58 2.14 0.16
CA GLN A 34 -11.06 0.83 -0.25
C GLN A 34 -10.58 0.81 -1.71
N SER A 35 -11.29 1.45 -2.64
CA SER A 35 -10.88 1.53 -4.04
C SER A 35 -9.54 2.26 -4.22
N GLU A 36 -9.31 3.33 -3.46
CA GLU A 36 -8.06 4.09 -3.52
C GLU A 36 -6.88 3.24 -3.06
N ILE A 37 -7.06 2.40 -2.03
CA ILE A 37 -6.01 1.46 -1.60
C ILE A 37 -5.77 0.38 -2.67
N ALA A 38 -6.82 -0.10 -3.33
CA ALA A 38 -6.69 -1.09 -4.40
C ALA A 38 -5.81 -0.55 -5.53
N ASP A 39 -6.10 0.68 -5.97
CA ASP A 39 -5.35 1.36 -7.03
C ASP A 39 -3.90 1.65 -6.60
N MET A 40 -3.69 2.13 -5.37
CA MET A 40 -2.36 2.44 -4.84
C MET A 40 -1.44 1.22 -4.71
N LEU A 41 -2.02 0.04 -4.48
CA LEU A 41 -1.29 -1.21 -4.27
C LEU A 41 -1.35 -2.14 -5.48
N ASP A 42 -1.97 -1.71 -6.58
CA ASP A 42 -2.24 -2.53 -7.77
C ASP A 42 -2.87 -3.89 -7.41
N LEU A 43 -3.84 -3.85 -6.49
CA LEU A 43 -4.55 -5.03 -6.00
C LEU A 43 -5.92 -5.13 -6.64
N GLN A 44 -6.26 -6.34 -7.10
CA GLN A 44 -7.63 -6.64 -7.52
C GLN A 44 -8.60 -6.42 -6.35
N PRO A 45 -9.79 -5.81 -6.57
CA PRO A 45 -10.74 -5.48 -5.50
C PRO A 45 -11.09 -6.65 -4.58
N ILE A 46 -11.28 -7.85 -5.16
CA ILE A 46 -11.59 -9.06 -4.39
C ILE A 46 -10.45 -9.49 -3.45
N THR A 47 -9.20 -9.30 -3.89
CA THR A 47 -8.01 -9.59 -3.09
C THR A 47 -7.94 -8.62 -1.91
N LEU A 48 -8.16 -7.33 -2.17
CA LEU A 48 -8.15 -6.32 -1.13
C LEU A 48 -9.26 -6.53 -0.10
N THR A 49 -10.50 -6.84 -0.53
CA THR A 49 -11.61 -7.14 0.39
C THR A 49 -11.22 -8.22 1.39
N ARG A 50 -10.67 -9.35 0.93
CA ARG A 50 -10.25 -10.45 1.80
C ARG A 50 -9.12 -10.07 2.76
N LEU A 51 -8.19 -9.19 2.34
CA LEU A 51 -7.14 -8.68 3.22
C LEU A 51 -7.74 -7.81 4.32
N LEU A 52 -8.63 -6.89 3.94
CA LEU A 52 -9.29 -5.98 4.86
C LEU A 52 -10.20 -6.73 5.85
N ASP A 53 -10.91 -7.78 5.42
CA ASP A 53 -11.74 -8.60 6.31
C ASP A 53 -10.90 -9.21 7.42
N ARG A 54 -9.77 -9.83 7.09
CA ARG A 54 -8.87 -10.40 8.10
C ARG A 54 -8.30 -9.34 9.06
N LEU A 55 -7.98 -8.16 8.54
CA LEU A 55 -7.48 -7.06 9.37
C LEU A 55 -8.57 -6.50 10.30
N CYS A 56 -9.83 -6.47 9.86
CA CYS A 56 -10.99 -6.14 10.69
C CYS A 56 -11.23 -7.20 11.76
N ASP A 57 -11.21 -8.48 11.39
CA ASP A 57 -11.42 -9.62 12.30
C ASP A 57 -10.35 -9.66 13.40
N ASN A 58 -9.11 -9.32 13.05
CA ASN A 58 -8.00 -9.19 14.00
C ASN A 58 -8.06 -7.88 14.83
N GLY A 59 -9.08 -7.05 14.63
CA GLY A 59 -9.27 -5.81 15.38
C GLY A 59 -8.23 -4.72 15.08
N LEU A 60 -7.51 -4.82 13.96
CA LEU A 60 -6.45 -3.89 13.58
C LEU A 60 -6.96 -2.67 12.83
N ILE A 61 -8.04 -2.84 12.05
CA ILE A 61 -8.66 -1.75 11.29
C ILE A 61 -10.16 -1.73 11.51
N GLU A 62 -10.79 -0.63 11.13
CA GLU A 62 -12.23 -0.52 11.00
C GLU A 62 -12.65 0.14 9.69
N ARG A 63 -13.88 -0.19 9.27
CA ARG A 63 -14.53 0.40 8.10
C ARG A 63 -15.62 1.35 8.58
N ARG A 64 -15.61 2.57 8.08
CA ARG A 64 -16.68 3.56 8.33
C ARG A 64 -17.36 3.90 7.00
N PRO A 65 -18.70 4.09 6.96
CA PRO A 65 -19.38 4.48 5.74
C PRO A 65 -18.82 5.80 5.19
N ASP A 66 -18.69 5.91 3.88
CA ASP A 66 -18.37 7.19 3.27
C ASP A 66 -19.59 8.14 3.33
N PRO A 67 -19.43 9.40 3.78
CA PRO A 67 -20.54 10.34 3.92
C PRO A 67 -21.14 10.80 2.58
N GLN A 68 -20.40 10.66 1.47
CA GLN A 68 -20.77 11.09 0.12
C GLN A 68 -21.19 9.92 -0.77
N ASP A 69 -20.79 8.69 -0.44
CA ASP A 69 -21.13 7.48 -1.20
C ASP A 69 -21.48 6.30 -0.28
N ARG A 70 -22.76 5.95 -0.21
CA ARG A 70 -23.26 4.85 0.64
C ARG A 70 -22.72 3.48 0.26
N ARG A 71 -22.12 3.32 -0.92
CA ARG A 71 -21.52 2.06 -1.38
C ARG A 71 -20.02 1.98 -1.07
N ALA A 72 -19.42 3.08 -0.62
CA ALA A 72 -18.00 3.16 -0.30
C ALA A 72 -17.75 3.06 1.21
N TRP A 73 -16.61 2.45 1.55
CA TRP A 73 -16.10 2.35 2.91
C TRP A 73 -14.77 3.07 3.01
N ARG A 74 -14.61 3.83 4.10
CA ARG A 74 -13.37 4.47 4.50
C ARG A 74 -12.67 3.67 5.58
N LEU A 75 -11.36 3.60 5.50
CA LEU A 75 -10.52 2.70 6.30
C LEU A 75 -9.73 3.48 7.33
N PHE A 76 -9.72 2.98 8.56
CA PHE A 76 -9.04 3.59 9.70
C PHE A 76 -8.28 2.54 10.51
N LEU A 77 -7.15 2.92 11.08
CA LEU A 77 -6.48 2.05 12.05
C LEU A 77 -7.26 2.07 13.36
N LYS A 78 -7.29 0.93 14.04
CA LYS A 78 -7.73 0.87 15.43
C LYS A 78 -6.54 1.09 16.35
N PRO A 79 -6.73 1.62 17.58
CA PRO A 79 -5.66 1.76 18.56
C PRO A 79 -4.87 0.47 18.81
N ALA A 80 -5.54 -0.69 18.72
CA ALA A 80 -4.94 -2.00 18.87
C ALA A 80 -3.89 -2.35 17.79
N ALA A 81 -3.89 -1.67 16.64
CA ALA A 81 -2.86 -1.88 15.62
C ALA A 81 -1.53 -1.20 15.94
N ARG A 82 -1.51 -0.20 16.84
CA ARG A 82 -0.32 0.62 17.07
C ARG A 82 0.93 -0.18 17.50
N PRO A 83 0.85 -1.13 18.46
CA PRO A 83 2.01 -1.96 18.80
C PRO A 83 2.51 -2.80 17.63
N LEU A 84 1.61 -3.25 16.75
CA LEU A 84 1.98 -4.00 15.56
C LEU A 84 2.67 -3.10 14.52
N MET A 85 2.18 -1.87 14.34
CA MET A 85 2.79 -0.89 13.43
C MET A 85 4.21 -0.52 13.86
N GLU A 86 4.46 -0.36 15.16
CA GLU A 86 5.80 -0.08 15.70
C GLU A 86 6.79 -1.23 15.42
N ARG A 87 6.33 -2.49 15.56
CA ARG A 87 7.13 -3.68 15.22
C ARG A 87 7.40 -3.75 13.72
N LEU A 88 6.42 -3.42 12.89
CA LEU A 88 6.57 -3.40 11.43
C LEU A 88 7.52 -2.30 10.95
N ASP A 89 7.47 -1.10 11.55
CA ASP A 89 8.40 -0.03 11.23
C ASP A 89 9.85 -0.44 11.56
N THR A 90 10.04 -1.02 12.74
CA THR A 90 11.35 -1.55 13.15
C THR A 90 11.87 -2.59 12.16
N LEU A 91 11.02 -3.56 11.80
CA LEU A 91 11.36 -4.57 10.80
C LEU A 91 11.69 -3.95 9.43
N GLY A 92 10.93 -2.95 9.00
CA GLY A 92 11.19 -2.25 7.74
C GLY A 92 12.53 -1.52 7.73
N ARG A 93 12.91 -0.90 8.86
CA ARG A 93 14.24 -0.28 9.01
C ARG A 93 15.36 -1.31 9.00
N GLU A 94 15.18 -2.46 9.65
CA GLU A 94 16.16 -3.56 9.63
C GLU A 94 16.35 -4.14 8.22
N ILE A 95 15.25 -4.41 7.51
CA ILE A 95 15.30 -4.90 6.12
C ILE A 95 16.01 -3.87 5.23
N SER A 96 15.63 -2.59 5.33
CA SER A 96 16.25 -1.53 4.53
C SER A 96 17.74 -1.42 4.80
N GLY A 97 18.17 -1.45 6.06
CA GLY A 97 19.59 -1.41 6.42
C GLY A 97 20.39 -2.58 5.83
N LYS A 98 19.82 -3.79 5.82
CA LYS A 98 20.47 -4.97 5.23
C LYS A 98 20.52 -4.92 3.71
N VAL A 99 19.44 -4.49 3.06
CA VAL A 99 19.32 -4.47 1.60
C VAL A 99 20.16 -3.37 0.97
N LEU A 100 20.36 -2.26 1.69
CA LEU A 100 21.14 -1.10 1.24
C LEU A 100 22.59 -1.14 1.75
N ASP A 101 23.00 -2.22 2.41
CA ASP A 101 24.38 -2.37 2.88
C ASP A 101 25.37 -2.24 1.72
N GLY A 102 26.40 -1.40 1.92
CA GLY A 102 27.40 -1.07 0.89
C GLY A 102 26.98 -0.01 -0.13
N ILE A 103 25.77 0.57 -0.04
CA ILE A 103 25.33 1.70 -0.89
C ILE A 103 25.43 3.01 -0.10
N SER A 104 26.06 4.04 -0.66
CA SER A 104 26.19 5.33 0.03
C SER A 104 24.85 6.07 0.11
N THR A 105 24.71 6.96 1.09
CA THR A 105 23.53 7.83 1.22
C THR A 105 23.27 8.63 -0.06
N ASP A 106 24.30 9.21 -0.68
CA ASP A 106 24.18 9.99 -1.91
C ASP A 106 23.67 9.15 -3.10
N GLN A 107 24.09 7.88 -3.18
CA GLN A 107 23.59 6.94 -4.19
C GLN A 107 22.12 6.59 -3.94
N ILE A 108 21.74 6.36 -2.68
CA ILE A 108 20.35 6.11 -2.30
C ILE A 108 19.47 7.32 -2.64
N GLU A 109 19.90 8.53 -2.29
CA GLU A 109 19.17 9.76 -2.60
C GLU A 109 19.01 9.98 -4.10
N THR A 110 20.06 9.70 -4.88
CA THR A 110 20.00 9.79 -6.34
C THR A 110 19.04 8.76 -6.92
N MET A 111 19.13 7.50 -6.48
CA MET A 111 18.21 6.44 -6.92
C MET A 111 16.75 6.78 -6.57
N LEU A 112 16.47 7.31 -5.38
CA LEU A 112 15.12 7.71 -4.98
C LEU A 112 14.58 8.86 -5.83
N ARG A 113 15.41 9.86 -6.18
CA ARG A 113 15.03 10.94 -7.10
C ARG A 113 14.69 10.40 -8.49
N ASP A 114 15.54 9.54 -9.04
CA ASP A 114 15.36 8.97 -10.38
C ASP A 114 14.10 8.09 -10.47
N LEU A 115 13.88 7.23 -9.46
CA LEU A 115 12.65 6.43 -9.35
C LEU A 115 11.40 7.31 -9.21
N GLY A 116 11.49 8.43 -8.48
CA GLY A 116 10.43 9.43 -8.38
C GLY A 116 10.07 10.03 -9.74
N ALA A 117 11.07 10.45 -10.51
CA ALA A 117 10.87 10.98 -11.85
C ALA A 117 10.23 9.96 -12.81
N ILE A 118 10.69 8.69 -12.76
CA ILE A 118 10.09 7.60 -13.55
C ILE A 118 8.62 7.40 -13.19
N ARG A 119 8.29 7.35 -11.90
CA ARG A 119 6.90 7.22 -11.42
C ARG A 119 6.02 8.36 -11.91
N ASP A 120 6.52 9.58 -11.86
CA ASP A 120 5.75 10.77 -12.24
C ASP A 120 5.50 10.78 -13.77
N ASN A 121 6.48 10.37 -14.57
CA ASN A 121 6.33 10.15 -16.01
C ASN A 121 5.25 9.09 -16.32
N LEU A 122 5.28 7.95 -15.62
CA LEU A 122 4.28 6.88 -15.78
C LEU A 122 2.87 7.37 -15.45
N ARG A 123 2.72 8.15 -14.37
CA ARG A 123 1.42 8.72 -13.99
C ARG A 123 0.87 9.66 -15.06
N SER A 124 1.73 10.48 -15.69
CA SER A 124 1.34 11.34 -16.83
C SER A 124 0.78 10.49 -17.97
N LEU A 125 1.51 9.44 -18.38
CA LEU A 125 1.11 8.58 -19.50
C LEU A 125 -0.23 7.86 -19.26
N LEU A 126 -0.53 7.49 -18.02
CA LEU A 126 -1.80 6.84 -17.66
C LEU A 126 -2.97 7.82 -17.58
N THR A 127 -2.70 9.10 -17.28
CA THR A 127 -3.71 10.17 -17.22
C THR A 127 -4.01 10.74 -18.62
N ASP A 128 -3.01 10.74 -19.50
CA ASP A 128 -3.08 11.29 -20.86
C ASP A 128 -3.62 10.31 -21.92
N ARG A 129 -4.26 9.19 -21.57
CA ARG A 129 -4.96 8.36 -22.58
C ARG A 129 -6.30 9.04 -22.94
N PRO A 130 -6.44 9.70 -24.12
CA PRO A 130 -7.77 10.09 -24.58
C PRO A 130 -8.63 8.84 -24.75
N SER A 131 -9.89 8.97 -24.37
CA SER A 131 -10.94 7.96 -24.46
C SER A 131 -11.20 7.56 -25.92
N GLU A 132 -10.39 6.66 -26.47
CA GLU A 132 -10.62 6.00 -27.76
C GLU A 132 -11.69 4.90 -27.65
N THR A 133 -12.88 5.21 -27.14
CA THR A 133 -14.07 4.34 -27.28
C THR A 133 -15.35 5.15 -27.32
N SER A 134 -15.53 5.96 -28.35
CA SER A 134 -16.88 6.34 -28.81
C SER A 134 -16.83 6.76 -30.28
N LYS A 135 -16.64 5.78 -31.17
CA LYS A 135 -16.94 5.86 -32.61
C LYS A 135 -16.79 4.48 -33.22
N ARG A 136 -17.78 3.62 -33.00
CA ARG A 136 -18.14 2.46 -33.83
C ARG A 136 -19.36 1.81 -33.19
N TYR A 137 -20.54 2.30 -33.52
CA TYR A 137 -21.58 1.57 -34.25
C TYR A 137 -22.51 2.64 -34.82
N GLY A 138 -22.71 2.56 -36.13
CA GLY A 138 -23.69 3.35 -36.86
C GLY A 138 -25.10 2.78 -36.75
#